data_AF-A0AB37WIB6-F1
#
_entry.id   AF-A0AB37WIB6-F1
#
_cell.length_a   1.000
_cell.length_b   1.000
_cell.length_c   1.000
_cell.angle_alpha   90.00
_cell.angle_beta   90.00
_cell.angle_gamma   90.00
#
_symmetry.space_group_name_H-M   'P 1'
#
loop_
_entity.id
_entity.type
_entity.pdbx_description
1 polymer ?
#
loop_
_entity_poly.entity_id
_entity_poly.type
_entity_poly.pdbx_seq_one_letter_code
_entity_poly.pdbx_strand_id
1 'polypeptide(L)'
;MTDAVEGLYAHIIRFLIRAHDWYREGTLRHIVHSVTRPADLRYHDVLENIQAGSRNIEQLAIAGSQVELRQMHTILKLMADRVERSESTILEMRRMMINHQAINSSSLVDTNQKVSDLQFSEMVRIAAELSSFDPLESYNQAVIVRNLRQRNQRVNVSSAFWQSPTLKKFAECPKSSLMLVKGTFQERGAMRDAAVRVTEELKNLNITTIWAVRAQISDRATNTPSPLDVLKSLVAQALTTSGSAHSEKSTALSCTQLRTAATTKEWLEILGAALADVSREIYIVLELDIFMSSLSAPSSADEIIALFNNLLEELTNRGKKSIVKVLIVTNKCATAKALQKA
;
A
#
# COMPACT_ATOMS: atom_id res chain seq x y z
N MET A 1 -21.95 6.36 72.79
CA MET A 1 -22.10 7.81 72.47
C MET A 1 -23.45 8.32 72.96
N THR A 2 -24.54 7.60 72.67
CA THR A 2 -25.91 7.84 73.18
C THR A 2 -25.96 8.07 74.69
N ASP A 3 -25.37 7.16 75.46
CA ASP A 3 -25.49 7.18 76.93
C ASP A 3 -24.75 8.37 77.57
N ALA A 4 -23.65 8.81 76.95
CA ALA A 4 -22.89 9.98 77.39
C ALA A 4 -23.63 11.30 77.07
N VAL A 5 -24.30 11.35 75.92
CA VAL A 5 -25.14 12.47 75.48
C VAL A 5 -26.39 12.58 76.37
N GLU A 6 -27.06 11.46 76.66
CA GLU A 6 -28.17 11.39 77.61
C GLU A 6 -27.77 11.85 79.01
N GLY A 7 -26.58 11.42 79.47
CA GLY A 7 -25.98 11.89 80.70
C GLY A 7 -25.79 13.40 80.73
N LEU A 8 -25.23 14.00 79.68
CA LEU A 8 -25.04 15.46 79.60
C LEU A 8 -26.39 16.20 79.63
N TYR A 9 -27.38 15.74 78.86
CA TYR A 9 -28.73 16.33 78.87
C TYR A 9 -29.38 16.27 80.24
N ALA A 10 -29.23 15.17 80.98
CA ALA A 10 -29.75 15.05 82.35
C ALA A 10 -29.12 16.09 83.31
N HIS A 11 -27.83 16.38 83.18
CA HIS A 11 -27.15 17.40 83.99
C HIS A 11 -27.58 18.83 83.59
N ILE A 12 -27.75 19.10 82.29
CA ILE A 12 -28.27 20.39 81.80
C ILE A 12 -29.71 20.62 82.30
N ILE A 13 -30.58 19.60 82.25
CA ILE A 13 -31.95 19.71 82.76
C ILE A 13 -31.95 19.96 84.28
N ARG A 14 -31.10 19.27 85.05
CA ARG A 14 -30.95 19.53 86.49
C ARG A 14 -30.46 20.94 86.79
N PHE A 15 -29.55 21.47 85.97
CA PHE A 15 -29.13 22.87 86.06
C PHE A 15 -30.30 23.83 85.83
N LEU A 16 -31.07 23.63 84.77
CA LEU A 16 -32.22 24.47 84.42
C LEU A 16 -33.31 24.45 85.49
N ILE A 17 -33.63 23.28 86.05
CA ILE A 17 -34.61 23.17 87.15
C ILE A 17 -34.12 23.93 88.38
N ARG A 18 -32.84 23.76 88.76
CA ARG A 18 -32.26 24.43 89.93
C ARG A 18 -32.09 25.94 89.74
N ALA A 19 -31.85 26.40 88.51
CA ALA A 19 -31.83 27.82 88.15
C ALA A 19 -33.25 28.42 88.20
N HIS A 20 -34.25 27.68 87.72
CA HIS A 20 -35.65 28.07 87.77
C HIS A 20 -36.19 28.16 89.21
N ASP A 21 -35.86 27.20 90.06
CA ASP A 21 -36.27 27.20 91.48
C ASP A 21 -35.67 28.40 92.24
N TRP A 22 -34.42 28.75 91.93
CA TRP A 22 -33.80 29.96 92.46
C TRP A 22 -34.55 31.22 91.99
N TYR A 23 -34.87 31.33 90.70
CA TYR A 23 -35.58 32.49 90.14
C TYR A 23 -36.99 32.71 90.72
N ARG A 24 -37.64 31.65 91.25
CA ARG A 24 -38.97 31.75 91.90
C ARG A 24 -38.92 32.09 93.39
N GLU A 25 -37.75 32.22 94.01
CA GLU A 25 -37.64 32.67 95.41
C GLU A 25 -37.94 34.19 95.53
N GLY A 26 -38.44 34.66 96.69
CA GLY A 26 -38.81 36.07 96.88
C GLY A 26 -37.61 36.98 97.17
N THR A 27 -37.70 38.28 96.85
CA THR A 27 -36.61 39.29 96.96
C THR A 27 -35.93 39.36 98.34
N LEU A 28 -36.68 39.18 99.44
CA LEU A 28 -36.12 39.15 100.80
C LEU A 28 -35.35 37.85 101.12
N ARG A 29 -35.71 36.73 100.49
CA ARG A 29 -35.05 35.43 100.67
C ARG A 29 -33.73 35.35 99.89
N HIS A 30 -33.66 36.03 98.74
CA HIS A 30 -32.43 36.20 97.96
C HIS A 30 -31.34 36.97 98.73
N ILE A 31 -31.71 37.99 99.51
CA ILE A 31 -30.76 38.81 100.30
C ILE A 31 -30.18 38.03 101.48
N VAL A 32 -30.98 37.17 102.14
CA VAL A 32 -30.49 36.30 103.22
C VAL A 32 -29.62 35.17 102.66
N HIS A 33 -29.98 34.61 101.51
CA HIS A 33 -29.21 33.54 100.88
C HIS A 33 -27.92 34.03 100.22
N SER A 34 -27.84 35.27 99.72
CA SER A 34 -26.59 35.81 99.16
C SER A 34 -25.48 36.00 100.20
N VAL A 35 -25.84 36.23 101.47
CA VAL A 35 -24.88 36.41 102.58
C VAL A 35 -24.52 35.07 103.26
N THR A 36 -25.44 34.10 103.30
CA THR A 36 -25.21 32.81 103.98
C THR A 36 -24.73 31.68 103.07
N ARG A 37 -24.94 31.75 101.75
CA ARG A 37 -24.55 30.72 100.78
C ARG A 37 -24.28 31.34 99.39
N PRO A 38 -23.03 31.65 99.03
CA PRO A 38 -22.71 32.31 97.76
C PRO A 38 -23.13 31.43 96.56
N ALA A 39 -23.64 32.08 95.51
CA ALA A 39 -24.19 31.43 94.32
C ALA A 39 -23.20 30.47 93.63
N ASP A 40 -21.91 30.74 93.74
CA ASP A 40 -20.84 29.90 93.18
C ASP A 40 -20.89 28.46 93.72
N LEU A 41 -21.18 28.23 95.01
CA LEU A 41 -21.22 26.86 95.57
C LEU A 41 -22.48 26.06 95.21
N ARG A 42 -23.56 26.69 94.73
CA ARG A 42 -24.85 26.00 94.47
C ARG A 42 -24.95 25.42 93.04
N TYR A 43 -24.13 25.94 92.13
CA TYR A 43 -24.11 25.52 90.72
C TYR A 43 -22.78 24.93 90.27
N HIS A 44 -21.71 25.06 91.08
CA HIS A 44 -20.39 24.53 90.73
C HIS A 44 -20.44 23.01 90.47
N ASP A 45 -21.16 22.26 91.31
CA ASP A 45 -21.36 20.83 91.15
C ASP A 45 -22.02 20.49 89.81
N VAL A 46 -23.08 21.20 89.43
CA VAL A 46 -23.81 20.91 88.19
C VAL A 46 -23.02 21.38 86.96
N LEU A 47 -22.35 22.54 87.03
CA LEU A 47 -21.51 23.05 85.95
C LEU A 47 -20.26 22.19 85.73
N GLU A 48 -19.64 21.70 86.80
CA GLU A 48 -18.51 20.76 86.75
C GLU A 48 -18.94 19.43 86.12
N ASN A 49 -20.13 18.92 86.47
CA ASN A 49 -20.69 17.72 85.85
C ASN A 49 -21.03 17.93 84.36
N ILE A 50 -21.54 19.10 83.96
CA ILE A 50 -21.76 19.46 82.54
C ILE A 50 -20.43 19.55 81.80
N GLN A 51 -19.42 20.18 82.39
CA GLN A 51 -18.09 20.31 81.80
C GLN A 51 -17.41 18.93 81.65
N ALA A 52 -17.53 18.06 82.66
CA ALA A 52 -17.04 16.69 82.60
C ALA A 52 -17.79 15.86 81.55
N GLY A 53 -19.12 15.98 81.48
CA GLY A 53 -19.95 15.32 80.47
C GLY A 53 -19.60 15.76 79.04
N SER A 54 -19.40 17.06 78.82
CA SER A 54 -18.99 17.63 77.53
C SER A 54 -17.60 17.12 77.10
N ARG A 55 -16.61 17.15 78.00
CA ARG A 55 -15.26 16.62 77.74
C ARG A 55 -15.27 15.13 77.40
N ASN A 56 -16.13 14.35 78.06
CA ASN A 56 -16.25 12.92 77.77
C ASN A 56 -16.82 12.66 76.36
N ILE A 57 -17.84 13.42 75.96
CA ILE A 57 -18.39 13.34 74.60
C ILE A 57 -17.35 13.77 73.55
N GLU A 58 -16.60 14.84 73.82
CA GLU A 58 -15.53 15.30 72.94
C GLU A 58 -14.43 14.24 72.79
N GLN A 59 -13.99 13.62 73.88
CA GLN A 59 -13.00 12.52 73.83
C GLN A 59 -13.54 11.30 73.06
N LEU A 60 -14.81 10.94 73.25
CA LEU A 60 -15.45 9.85 72.51
C LEU A 60 -15.58 10.17 71.02
N ALA A 61 -15.86 11.43 70.65
CA ALA A 61 -15.92 11.87 69.25
C ALA A 61 -14.53 11.86 68.60
N ILE A 62 -13.49 12.31 69.31
CA ILE A 62 -12.10 12.24 68.85
C ILE A 62 -11.67 10.78 68.68
N ALA A 63 -11.95 9.91 69.65
CA ALA A 63 -11.65 8.49 69.55
C ALA A 63 -12.40 7.81 68.39
N GLY A 64 -13.68 8.15 68.20
CA GLY A 64 -14.50 7.67 67.08
C GLY A 64 -13.94 8.10 65.72
N SER A 65 -13.62 9.39 65.55
CA SER A 65 -13.02 9.90 64.31
C SER A 65 -11.66 9.25 64.00
N GLN A 66 -10.83 8.97 65.01
CA GLN A 66 -9.57 8.25 64.80
C GLN A 66 -9.77 6.81 64.30
N VAL A 67 -10.81 6.12 64.77
CA VAL A 67 -11.14 4.77 64.28
C VAL A 67 -11.59 4.83 62.82
N GLU A 68 -12.47 5.77 62.48
CA GLU A 68 -12.92 5.98 61.10
C GLU A 68 -11.76 6.33 60.16
N LEU A 69 -10.82 7.19 60.61
CA LEU A 69 -9.62 7.53 59.84
C LEU A 69 -8.72 6.31 59.57
N ARG A 70 -8.54 5.41 60.57
CA ARG A 70 -7.79 4.16 60.38
C ARG A 70 -8.47 3.22 59.38
N GLN A 71 -9.80 3.14 59.44
CA GLN A 71 -10.57 2.34 58.47
C GLN A 71 -10.44 2.92 57.06
N MET A 72 -10.59 4.24 56.89
CA MET A 72 -10.38 4.90 55.59
C MET A 72 -8.96 4.67 55.06
N HIS A 73 -7.93 4.75 55.90
CA HIS A 73 -6.57 4.49 55.49
C HIS A 73 -6.37 3.05 54.98
N THR A 74 -7.00 2.08 55.65
CA THR A 74 -6.96 0.68 55.23
C THR A 74 -7.65 0.48 53.87
N ILE A 75 -8.79 1.12 53.66
CA ILE A 75 -9.52 1.09 52.38
C ILE A 75 -8.70 1.76 51.27
N LEU A 76 -8.08 2.92 51.54
CA LEU A 76 -7.22 3.62 50.59
C LEU A 76 -6.02 2.75 50.17
N LYS A 77 -5.39 2.05 51.11
CA LYS A 77 -4.28 1.14 50.80
C LYS A 77 -4.74 -0.01 49.90
N LEU A 78 -5.90 -0.60 50.19
CA LEU A 78 -6.48 -1.64 49.36
C LEU A 78 -6.84 -1.13 47.96
N MET A 79 -7.35 0.10 47.85
CA MET A 79 -7.60 0.74 46.56
C MET A 79 -6.30 0.98 45.78
N ALA A 80 -5.25 1.50 46.42
CA ALA A 80 -3.95 1.71 45.80
C ALA A 80 -3.36 0.41 45.24
N ASP A 81 -3.36 -0.67 46.04
CA ASP A 81 -2.91 -1.99 45.60
C ASP A 81 -3.74 -2.54 44.42
N ARG A 82 -5.04 -2.22 44.36
CA ARG A 82 -5.91 -2.65 43.25
C ARG A 82 -5.66 -1.83 41.99
N VAL A 83 -5.40 -0.53 42.12
CA VAL A 83 -5.02 0.36 41.02
C VAL A 83 -3.68 -0.07 40.43
N GLU A 84 -2.66 -0.36 41.26
CA GLU A 84 -1.35 -0.82 40.78
C GLU A 84 -1.44 -2.14 40.01
N ARG A 85 -2.21 -3.12 40.54
CA ARG A 85 -2.48 -4.37 39.80
C ARG A 85 -3.21 -4.08 38.48
N SER A 86 -4.21 -3.21 38.50
CA SER A 86 -4.92 -2.81 37.28
C SER A 86 -3.97 -2.18 36.25
N GLU A 87 -3.09 -1.27 36.66
CA GLU A 87 -2.10 -0.65 35.77
C GLU A 87 -1.17 -1.69 35.15
N SER A 88 -0.68 -2.66 35.94
CA SER A 88 0.17 -3.74 35.43
C SER A 88 -0.54 -4.57 34.35
N THR A 89 -1.82 -4.92 34.56
CA THR A 89 -2.62 -5.67 33.58
C THR A 89 -2.89 -4.86 32.30
N ILE A 90 -3.11 -3.55 32.44
CA ILE A 90 -3.32 -2.64 31.30
C ILE A 90 -2.04 -2.53 30.47
N LEU A 91 -0.88 -2.44 31.11
CA LEU A 91 0.41 -2.40 30.41
C LEU A 91 0.70 -3.70 29.66
N GLU A 92 0.38 -4.85 30.26
CA GLU A 92 0.52 -6.15 29.60
C GLU A 92 -0.43 -6.29 28.41
N MET A 93 -1.70 -5.90 28.56
CA MET A 93 -2.68 -5.88 27.48
C MET A 93 -2.26 -4.95 26.34
N ARG A 94 -1.73 -3.76 26.67
CA ARG A 94 -1.18 -2.82 25.68
C ARG A 94 -0.02 -3.44 24.91
N ARG A 95 0.87 -4.18 25.59
CA ARG A 95 1.99 -4.88 24.95
C ARG A 95 1.51 -6.01 24.03
N MET A 96 0.54 -6.82 24.48
CA MET A 96 -0.07 -7.85 23.64
C MET A 96 -0.77 -7.25 22.41
N MET A 97 -1.50 -6.15 22.56
CA MET A 97 -2.19 -5.48 21.46
C MET A 97 -1.21 -4.95 20.41
N ILE A 98 -0.10 -4.32 20.83
CA ILE A 98 0.95 -3.85 19.92
C ILE A 98 1.57 -5.03 19.17
N ASN A 99 1.90 -6.11 19.87
CA ASN A 99 2.46 -7.31 19.24
C ASN A 99 1.47 -7.94 18.24
N HIS A 100 0.20 -8.05 18.60
CA HIS A 100 -0.83 -8.61 17.73
C HIS A 100 -1.04 -7.74 16.49
N GLN A 101 -1.06 -6.41 16.66
CA GLN A 101 -1.17 -5.48 15.54
C GLN A 101 0.04 -5.58 14.60
N ALA A 102 1.25 -5.69 15.14
CA ALA A 102 2.47 -5.85 14.35
C ALA A 102 2.48 -7.17 13.56
N ILE A 103 2.11 -8.29 14.20
CA ILE A 103 2.06 -9.61 13.54
C ILE A 103 0.97 -9.64 12.47
N ASN A 104 -0.24 -9.16 12.79
CA ASN A 104 -1.34 -9.17 11.84
C ASN A 104 -1.09 -8.25 10.65
N SER A 105 -0.58 -7.03 10.88
CA SER A 105 -0.25 -6.13 9.77
C SER A 105 0.82 -6.72 8.87
N SER A 106 1.88 -7.32 9.43
CA SER A 106 2.90 -8.03 8.66
C SER A 106 2.32 -9.23 7.90
N SER A 107 1.46 -10.02 8.53
CA SER A 107 0.83 -11.18 7.89
C SER A 107 -0.07 -10.76 6.74
N LEU A 108 -0.84 -9.68 6.90
CA LEU A 108 -1.72 -9.15 5.86
C LEU A 108 -0.93 -8.61 4.65
N VAL A 109 0.19 -7.93 4.90
CA VAL A 109 1.08 -7.45 3.83
C VAL A 109 1.69 -8.63 3.06
N ASP A 110 2.18 -9.66 3.76
CA ASP A 110 2.74 -10.87 3.12
C ASP A 110 1.68 -11.62 2.29
N THR A 111 0.46 -11.78 2.82
CA THR A 111 -0.63 -12.41 2.06
C THR A 111 -1.00 -11.60 0.81
N ASN A 112 -1.08 -10.28 0.93
CA ASN A 112 -1.42 -9.42 -0.21
C ASN A 112 -0.34 -9.44 -1.29
N GLN A 113 0.93 -9.48 -0.88
CA GLN A 113 2.05 -9.60 -1.82
C GLN A 113 1.98 -10.92 -2.58
N LYS A 114 1.81 -12.05 -1.86
CA LYS A 114 1.69 -13.38 -2.49
C LYS A 114 0.50 -13.48 -3.44
N VAL A 115 -0.65 -12.91 -3.07
CA VAL A 115 -1.84 -12.87 -3.94
C VAL A 115 -1.56 -12.03 -5.19
N SER A 116 -0.93 -10.87 -5.04
CA SER A 116 -0.55 -10.02 -6.18
C SER A 116 0.42 -10.73 -7.12
N ASP A 117 1.43 -11.43 -6.57
CA ASP A 117 2.39 -12.20 -7.36
C ASP A 117 1.72 -13.39 -8.09
N LEU A 118 0.79 -14.10 -7.45
CA LEU A 118 0.01 -15.17 -8.08
C LEU A 118 -0.86 -14.65 -9.23
N GLN A 119 -1.57 -13.54 -9.00
CA GLN A 119 -2.40 -12.92 -10.04
C GLN A 119 -1.55 -12.42 -11.22
N PHE A 120 -0.40 -11.81 -10.95
CA PHE A 120 0.54 -11.40 -12.00
C PHE A 120 1.05 -12.60 -12.80
N SER A 121 1.42 -13.70 -12.13
CA SER A 121 1.80 -14.94 -12.81
C SER A 121 0.68 -15.49 -13.69
N GLU A 122 -0.58 -15.35 -13.26
CA GLU A 122 -1.74 -15.71 -14.08
C GLU A 122 -1.89 -14.78 -15.29
N MET A 123 -1.67 -13.47 -15.15
CA MET A 123 -1.73 -12.52 -16.28
C MET A 123 -0.72 -12.88 -17.36
N VAL A 124 0.53 -13.14 -16.96
CA VAL A 124 1.60 -13.57 -17.88
C VAL A 124 1.22 -14.87 -18.56
N ARG A 125 0.70 -15.85 -17.80
CA ARG A 125 0.26 -17.13 -18.34
C ARG A 125 -0.86 -16.97 -19.36
N ILE A 126 -1.91 -16.20 -19.04
CA ILE A 126 -3.04 -15.94 -19.95
C ILE A 126 -2.53 -15.27 -21.24
N ALA A 127 -1.69 -14.24 -21.13
CA ALA A 127 -1.17 -13.54 -22.30
C ALA A 127 -0.31 -14.46 -23.20
N ALA A 128 0.46 -15.37 -22.60
CA ALA A 128 1.25 -16.37 -23.32
C ALA A 128 0.39 -17.49 -23.94
N GLU A 129 -0.57 -18.06 -23.20
CA GLU A 129 -1.49 -19.11 -23.66
C GLU A 129 -2.39 -18.64 -24.80
N LEU A 130 -2.77 -17.36 -24.81
CA LEU A 130 -3.60 -16.78 -25.86
C LEU A 130 -2.83 -16.57 -27.17
N SER A 131 -1.50 -16.58 -27.16
CA SER A 131 -0.68 -16.39 -28.36
C SER A 131 -0.28 -17.74 -28.96
N SER A 132 -0.54 -17.91 -30.25
CA SER A 132 0.01 -19.03 -31.04
C SER A 132 1.47 -18.84 -31.44
N PHE A 133 2.07 -17.68 -31.12
CA PHE A 133 3.40 -17.27 -31.56
C PHE A 133 4.39 -17.26 -30.39
N ASP A 134 5.32 -18.22 -30.36
CA ASP A 134 6.44 -18.22 -29.41
C ASP A 134 7.58 -17.29 -29.92
N PRO A 135 7.84 -16.16 -29.23
CA PRO A 135 8.87 -15.19 -29.65
C PRO A 135 10.28 -15.70 -29.43
N LEU A 136 10.47 -16.59 -28.46
CA LEU A 136 11.77 -17.12 -28.09
C LEU A 136 12.16 -18.22 -29.05
N GLU A 137 11.22 -19.09 -29.41
CA GLU A 137 11.43 -20.08 -30.48
C GLU A 137 11.73 -19.39 -31.81
N SER A 138 10.89 -18.43 -32.22
CA SER A 138 11.07 -17.71 -33.49
C SER A 138 12.40 -16.94 -33.54
N TYR A 139 12.84 -16.38 -32.41
CA TYR A 139 14.15 -15.73 -32.31
C TYR A 139 15.30 -16.71 -32.43
N ASN A 140 15.27 -17.83 -31.70
CA ASN A 140 16.31 -18.86 -31.75
C ASN A 140 16.45 -19.44 -33.16
N GLN A 141 15.32 -19.71 -33.82
CA GLN A 141 15.32 -20.12 -35.21
C GLN A 141 15.94 -19.03 -36.12
N ALA A 142 15.69 -17.75 -35.87
CA ALA A 142 16.23 -16.66 -36.69
C ALA A 142 17.75 -16.54 -36.53
N VAL A 143 18.26 -16.73 -35.31
CA VAL A 143 19.70 -16.82 -35.00
C VAL A 143 20.33 -18.00 -35.74
N ILE A 144 19.69 -19.18 -35.74
CA ILE A 144 20.19 -20.36 -36.47
C ILE A 144 20.28 -20.07 -37.97
N VAL A 145 19.23 -19.52 -38.58
CA VAL A 145 19.23 -19.17 -40.02
C VAL A 145 20.31 -18.14 -40.33
N ARG A 146 20.48 -17.11 -39.50
CA ARG A 146 21.56 -16.13 -39.65
C ARG A 146 22.92 -16.82 -39.66
N ASN A 147 23.19 -17.69 -38.68
CA ASN A 147 24.47 -18.37 -38.57
C ASN A 147 24.75 -19.28 -39.79
N LEU A 148 23.72 -19.92 -40.32
CA LEU A 148 23.82 -20.70 -41.57
C LEU A 148 24.10 -19.79 -42.78
N ARG A 149 23.43 -18.64 -42.89
CA ARG A 149 23.68 -17.66 -43.95
C ARG A 149 25.08 -17.09 -43.89
N GLN A 150 25.58 -16.72 -42.71
CA GLN A 150 26.93 -16.17 -42.54
C GLN A 150 28.03 -17.16 -42.92
N ARG A 151 27.79 -18.46 -42.76
CA ARG A 151 28.70 -19.52 -43.22
C ARG A 151 28.72 -19.65 -44.74
N ASN A 152 27.57 -19.49 -45.38
CA ASN A 152 27.39 -19.77 -46.81
C ASN A 152 27.44 -18.52 -47.72
N GLN A 153 27.23 -17.32 -47.18
CA GLN A 153 27.16 -16.06 -47.92
C GLN A 153 27.74 -14.89 -47.11
N ARG A 154 28.36 -13.92 -47.80
CA ARG A 154 28.77 -12.62 -47.22
C ARG A 154 27.62 -11.61 -47.20
N VAL A 155 26.40 -12.03 -46.89
CA VAL A 155 25.27 -11.10 -46.75
C VAL A 155 25.41 -10.43 -45.39
N ASN A 156 26.19 -9.36 -45.36
CA ASN A 156 26.34 -8.50 -44.20
C ASN A 156 25.69 -7.15 -44.51
N VAL A 157 24.92 -6.65 -43.55
CA VAL A 157 24.49 -5.26 -43.56
C VAL A 157 25.74 -4.38 -43.51
N SER A 158 25.83 -3.42 -44.45
CA SER A 158 26.98 -2.53 -44.58
C SER A 158 27.31 -1.84 -43.26
N SER A 159 28.60 -1.73 -42.92
CA SER A 159 29.07 -0.98 -41.75
C SER A 159 28.58 0.47 -41.75
N ALA A 160 28.37 1.05 -42.94
CA ALA A 160 27.83 2.39 -43.10
C ALA A 160 26.38 2.53 -42.56
N PHE A 161 25.58 1.46 -42.58
CA PHE A 161 24.23 1.47 -42.01
C PHE A 161 24.28 1.64 -40.48
N TRP A 162 25.16 0.88 -39.82
CA TRP A 162 25.34 0.93 -38.36
C TRP A 162 25.93 2.26 -37.88
N GLN A 163 26.74 2.90 -38.73
CA GLN A 163 27.32 4.21 -38.46
C GLN A 163 26.45 5.38 -38.94
N SER A 164 25.23 5.11 -39.42
CA SER A 164 24.39 6.16 -39.96
C SER A 164 23.99 7.18 -38.88
N PRO A 165 24.04 8.49 -39.19
CA PRO A 165 23.67 9.54 -38.24
C PRO A 165 22.18 9.48 -37.85
N THR A 166 21.33 8.92 -38.70
CA THR A 166 19.91 8.67 -38.43
C THR A 166 19.72 7.64 -37.33
N LEU A 167 20.44 6.51 -37.36
CA LEU A 167 20.36 5.49 -36.32
C LEU A 167 20.90 6.03 -34.99
N LYS A 168 21.99 6.79 -35.02
CA LYS A 168 22.55 7.46 -33.84
C LYS A 168 21.55 8.45 -33.23
N LYS A 169 20.93 9.31 -34.05
CA LYS A 169 19.91 10.27 -33.59
C LYS A 169 18.68 9.56 -33.00
N PHE A 170 18.27 8.42 -33.57
CA PHE A 170 17.20 7.60 -33.02
C PHE A 170 17.57 7.01 -31.66
N ALA A 171 18.78 6.45 -31.53
CA ALA A 171 19.27 5.88 -30.28
C ALA A 171 19.49 6.93 -29.18
N GLU A 172 19.88 8.16 -29.52
CA GLU A 172 20.12 9.25 -28.55
C GLU A 172 18.85 10.05 -28.22
N CYS A 173 17.73 9.83 -28.93
CA CYS A 173 16.51 10.58 -28.71
C CYS A 173 15.95 10.31 -27.30
N PRO A 174 15.72 11.35 -26.45
CA PRO A 174 15.18 11.19 -25.10
C PRO A 174 13.66 11.00 -25.06
N LYS A 175 13.00 10.98 -26.24
CA LYS A 175 11.55 10.79 -26.37
C LYS A 175 11.26 9.46 -27.04
N SER A 176 10.07 8.93 -26.76
CA SER A 176 9.53 7.78 -27.48
C SER A 176 9.51 8.08 -28.98
N SER A 177 10.02 7.16 -29.78
CA SER A 177 10.19 7.38 -31.23
C SER A 177 10.12 6.08 -32.02
N LEU A 178 9.77 6.19 -33.29
CA LEU A 178 9.66 5.08 -34.22
C LEU A 178 10.63 5.27 -35.40
N MET A 179 11.40 4.23 -35.71
CA MET A 179 12.29 4.18 -36.86
C MET A 179 11.88 3.03 -37.78
N LEU A 180 11.67 3.35 -39.06
CA LEU A 180 11.37 2.38 -40.10
C LEU A 180 12.60 2.15 -40.97
N VAL A 181 13.12 0.93 -40.95
CA VAL A 181 14.20 0.48 -41.83
C VAL A 181 13.59 -0.24 -43.01
N LYS A 182 13.73 0.37 -44.20
CA LYS A 182 13.29 -0.20 -45.47
C LYS A 182 14.47 -0.79 -46.21
N GLY A 183 14.24 -1.94 -46.83
CA GLY A 183 15.18 -2.52 -47.78
C GLY A 183 14.42 -3.21 -48.89
N THR A 184 15.17 -3.79 -49.82
CA THR A 184 14.61 -4.50 -50.96
C THR A 184 14.29 -5.95 -50.60
N PHE A 185 13.45 -6.61 -51.41
CA PHE A 185 13.18 -8.03 -51.24
C PHE A 185 14.43 -8.91 -51.29
N GLN A 186 15.46 -8.50 -52.03
CA GLN A 186 16.75 -9.22 -52.10
C GLN A 186 17.53 -9.12 -50.78
N GLU A 187 17.38 -8.02 -50.04
CA GLU A 187 18.07 -7.74 -48.78
C GLU A 187 17.33 -8.27 -47.55
N ARG A 188 16.15 -8.89 -47.71
CA ARG A 188 15.29 -9.36 -46.60
C ARG A 188 16.03 -10.21 -45.56
N GLY A 189 16.96 -11.07 -46.01
CA GLY A 189 17.79 -11.88 -45.12
C GLY A 189 18.71 -11.01 -44.27
N ALA A 190 19.40 -10.05 -44.90
CA ALA A 190 20.28 -9.10 -44.22
C ALA A 190 19.52 -8.24 -43.21
N MET A 191 18.33 -7.79 -43.57
CA MET A 191 17.45 -6.98 -42.71
C MET A 191 17.02 -7.74 -41.46
N ARG A 192 16.62 -9.01 -41.62
CA ARG A 192 16.29 -9.89 -40.49
C ARG A 192 17.51 -10.14 -39.61
N ASP A 193 18.67 -10.39 -40.21
CA ASP A 193 19.92 -10.62 -39.50
C ASP A 193 20.34 -9.37 -38.70
N ALA A 194 20.07 -8.17 -39.22
CA ALA A 194 20.23 -6.91 -38.49
C ALA A 194 19.24 -6.77 -37.33
N ALA A 195 17.95 -7.12 -37.50
CA ALA A 195 16.98 -7.09 -36.40
C ALA A 195 17.39 -8.02 -35.24
N VAL A 196 17.85 -9.24 -35.57
CA VAL A 196 18.41 -10.19 -34.59
C VAL A 196 19.64 -9.60 -33.92
N ARG A 197 20.57 -9.03 -34.69
CA ARG A 197 21.78 -8.40 -34.14
C ARG A 197 21.46 -7.24 -33.20
N VAL A 198 20.55 -6.34 -33.56
CA VAL A 198 20.10 -5.25 -32.68
C VAL A 198 19.57 -5.81 -31.37
N THR A 199 18.74 -6.84 -31.45
CA THR A 199 18.17 -7.48 -30.25
C THR A 199 19.26 -8.11 -29.38
N GLU A 200 20.27 -8.76 -29.95
CA GLU A 200 21.43 -9.29 -29.20
C GLU A 200 22.23 -8.18 -28.51
N GLU A 201 22.58 -7.12 -29.24
CA GLU A 201 23.36 -6.01 -28.70
C GLU A 201 22.61 -5.31 -27.55
N LEU A 202 21.30 -5.07 -27.70
CA LEU A 202 20.49 -4.46 -26.65
C LEU A 202 20.41 -5.36 -25.40
N LYS A 203 20.27 -6.69 -25.59
CA LYS A 203 20.32 -7.66 -24.50
C LYS A 203 21.69 -7.66 -23.80
N ASN A 204 22.79 -7.60 -24.55
CA ASN A 204 24.15 -7.54 -24.00
C ASN A 204 24.37 -6.26 -23.18
N LEU A 205 23.73 -5.15 -23.57
CA LEU A 205 23.75 -3.88 -22.85
C LEU A 205 22.78 -3.83 -21.66
N ASN A 206 22.07 -4.92 -21.35
CA ASN A 206 21.02 -5.00 -20.32
C ASN A 206 19.89 -3.98 -20.52
N ILE A 207 19.58 -3.64 -21.77
CA ILE A 207 18.46 -2.77 -22.11
C ILE A 207 17.22 -3.65 -22.34
N THR A 208 16.09 -3.26 -21.73
CA THR A 208 14.82 -3.95 -21.91
C THR A 208 14.43 -3.94 -23.38
N THR A 209 14.30 -5.13 -23.96
CA THR A 209 13.99 -5.31 -25.37
C THR A 209 12.88 -6.33 -25.53
N ILE A 210 11.85 -5.96 -26.28
CA ILE A 210 10.76 -6.82 -26.70
C ILE A 210 10.88 -6.99 -28.22
N TRP A 211 10.61 -8.20 -28.74
CA TRP A 211 10.83 -8.45 -30.15
C TRP A 211 9.76 -9.35 -30.79
N ALA A 212 9.60 -9.19 -32.10
CA ALA A 212 8.90 -10.12 -32.97
C ALA A 212 9.64 -10.17 -34.31
N VAL A 213 10.37 -11.27 -34.54
CA VAL A 213 11.15 -11.54 -35.75
C VAL A 213 10.82 -12.95 -36.23
N ARG A 214 10.62 -13.17 -37.53
CA ARG A 214 10.21 -14.48 -38.08
C ARG A 214 11.39 -15.22 -38.68
N ALA A 215 11.64 -16.42 -38.18
CA ALA A 215 12.55 -17.34 -38.83
C ALA A 215 11.84 -18.16 -39.91
N GLN A 216 11.90 -17.73 -41.16
CA GLN A 216 11.50 -18.64 -42.25
C GLN A 216 12.55 -19.74 -42.41
N ILE A 217 12.34 -20.89 -41.77
CA ILE A 217 13.05 -22.14 -42.07
C ILE A 217 12.20 -23.05 -42.99
N SER A 218 10.87 -22.94 -42.92
CA SER A 218 9.97 -23.81 -43.67
C SER A 218 8.76 -23.04 -44.18
N ASP A 219 8.61 -22.99 -45.50
CA ASP A 219 7.41 -22.53 -46.22
C ASP A 219 6.23 -23.51 -46.05
N ARG A 220 6.39 -24.58 -45.24
CA ARG A 220 5.40 -25.66 -45.05
C ARG A 220 4.66 -25.60 -43.71
N ALA A 221 4.93 -24.63 -42.84
CA ALA A 221 4.18 -24.50 -41.59
C ALA A 221 2.82 -23.86 -41.87
N THR A 222 1.75 -24.63 -41.69
CA THR A 222 0.33 -24.27 -41.86
C THR A 222 -0.18 -23.21 -40.88
N ASN A 223 0.66 -22.72 -39.96
CA ASN A 223 0.30 -21.74 -38.95
C ASN A 223 1.14 -20.47 -39.14
N THR A 224 0.76 -19.60 -40.07
CA THR A 224 1.26 -18.23 -40.04
C THR A 224 0.61 -17.52 -38.84
N PRO A 225 1.40 -16.94 -37.92
CA PRO A 225 0.83 -16.28 -36.75
C PRO A 225 -0.06 -15.12 -37.20
N SER A 226 -1.25 -15.02 -36.60
CA SER A 226 -2.15 -13.89 -36.80
C SER A 226 -1.48 -12.61 -36.27
N PRO A 227 -1.76 -11.42 -36.85
CA PRO A 227 -1.35 -10.13 -36.29
C PRO A 227 -1.68 -10.00 -34.79
N LEU A 228 -2.84 -10.54 -34.38
CA LEU A 228 -3.26 -10.58 -32.99
C LEU A 228 -2.35 -11.45 -32.13
N ASP A 229 -1.87 -12.58 -32.64
CA ASP A 229 -0.99 -13.48 -31.90
C ASP A 229 0.37 -12.84 -31.63
N VAL A 230 0.87 -12.05 -32.59
CA VAL A 230 2.07 -11.23 -32.40
C VAL A 230 1.85 -10.19 -31.31
N LEU A 231 0.72 -9.46 -31.33
CA LEU A 231 0.41 -8.46 -30.30
C LEU A 231 0.27 -9.06 -28.92
N LYS A 232 -0.41 -10.21 -28.78
CA LYS A 232 -0.52 -10.95 -27.52
C LYS A 232 0.86 -11.34 -26.98
N SER A 233 1.74 -11.80 -27.88
CA SER A 233 3.12 -12.11 -27.54
C SER A 233 3.90 -10.88 -27.07
N LEU A 234 3.74 -9.73 -27.73
CA LEU A 234 4.36 -8.47 -27.31
C LEU A 234 3.85 -8.03 -25.93
N VAL A 235 2.55 -8.21 -25.66
CA VAL A 235 1.95 -7.95 -24.36
C VAL A 235 2.53 -8.89 -23.29
N ALA A 236 2.65 -10.18 -23.57
CA ALA A 236 3.26 -11.14 -22.64
C ALA A 236 4.73 -10.75 -22.32
N GLN A 237 5.50 -10.36 -23.33
CA GLN A 237 6.87 -9.85 -23.15
C GLN A 237 6.93 -8.53 -22.37
N ALA A 238 5.97 -7.62 -22.59
CA ALA A 238 5.89 -6.36 -21.85
C ALA A 238 5.57 -6.60 -20.36
N LEU A 239 4.59 -7.47 -20.08
CA LEU A 239 4.19 -7.83 -18.73
C LEU A 239 5.32 -8.53 -17.97
N THR A 240 6.01 -9.49 -18.60
CA THR A 240 7.16 -10.15 -17.96
C THR A 240 8.29 -9.17 -17.61
N THR A 241 8.41 -8.06 -18.34
CA THR A 241 9.46 -7.08 -18.09
C THR A 241 9.08 -5.99 -17.06
N SER A 242 7.79 -5.73 -16.85
CA SER A 242 7.33 -4.73 -15.87
C SER A 242 7.42 -5.20 -14.42
N GLY A 243 7.54 -6.51 -14.18
CA GLY A 243 7.63 -7.11 -12.84
C GLY A 243 6.34 -6.95 -12.02
N SER A 244 6.28 -7.53 -10.82
CA SER A 244 5.05 -7.58 -9.98
C SER A 244 4.71 -6.27 -9.25
N ALA A 245 5.06 -5.10 -9.82
CA ALA A 245 4.82 -3.80 -9.21
C ALA A 245 3.33 -3.36 -9.25
N HIS A 246 2.41 -4.26 -9.57
CA HIS A 246 0.99 -3.97 -9.73
C HIS A 246 0.21 -4.20 -8.44
N SER A 247 -0.74 -3.29 -8.15
CA SER A 247 -1.74 -3.50 -7.11
C SER A 247 -2.74 -4.59 -7.53
N GLU A 248 -3.22 -5.39 -6.59
CA GLU A 248 -4.24 -6.44 -6.77
C GLU A 248 -5.47 -5.99 -7.60
N LYS A 249 -5.93 -4.75 -7.41
CA LYS A 249 -7.06 -4.22 -8.21
C LYS A 249 -6.69 -3.99 -9.67
N SER A 250 -5.46 -3.55 -9.92
CA SER A 250 -4.94 -3.33 -11.27
C SER A 250 -4.69 -4.65 -11.99
N THR A 251 -4.15 -5.66 -11.31
CA THR A 251 -3.91 -7.00 -11.85
C THR A 251 -5.21 -7.70 -12.21
N ALA A 252 -6.21 -7.69 -11.32
CA ALA A 252 -7.51 -8.29 -11.59
C ALA A 252 -8.20 -7.64 -12.81
N LEU A 253 -8.16 -6.31 -12.91
CA LEU A 253 -8.70 -5.59 -14.06
C LEU A 253 -7.96 -5.96 -15.36
N SER A 254 -6.62 -6.03 -15.36
CA SER A 254 -5.93 -6.39 -16.59
C SER A 254 -6.07 -7.88 -16.96
N CYS A 255 -6.28 -8.80 -16.01
CA CYS A 255 -6.72 -10.17 -16.27
C CYS A 255 -8.06 -10.22 -17.03
N THR A 256 -9.04 -9.41 -16.60
CA THR A 256 -10.33 -9.35 -17.31
C THR A 256 -10.17 -8.81 -18.72
N GLN A 257 -9.40 -7.73 -18.89
CA GLN A 257 -9.13 -7.13 -20.20
C GLN A 257 -8.42 -8.10 -21.15
N LEU A 258 -7.41 -8.84 -20.67
CA LEU A 258 -6.71 -9.87 -21.45
C LEU A 258 -7.64 -10.99 -21.94
N ARG A 259 -8.64 -11.38 -21.14
CA ARG A 259 -9.61 -12.42 -21.50
C ARG A 259 -10.70 -11.93 -22.45
N THR A 260 -11.08 -10.65 -22.36
CA THR A 260 -12.18 -10.08 -23.16
C THR A 260 -11.73 -9.45 -24.47
N ALA A 261 -10.45 -9.06 -24.58
CA ALA A 261 -9.93 -8.38 -25.76
C ALA A 261 -9.96 -9.27 -27.02
N ALA A 262 -10.69 -8.82 -28.03
CA ALA A 262 -10.87 -9.52 -29.30
C ALA A 262 -10.25 -8.74 -30.49
N THR A 263 -10.04 -7.43 -30.34
CA THR A 263 -9.63 -6.56 -31.43
C THR A 263 -8.17 -6.11 -31.33
N THR A 264 -7.56 -5.80 -32.48
CA THR A 264 -6.19 -5.25 -32.56
C THR A 264 -6.02 -3.99 -31.73
N LYS A 265 -7.04 -3.13 -31.68
CA LYS A 265 -7.03 -1.89 -30.90
C LYS A 265 -7.00 -2.17 -29.40
N GLU A 266 -7.85 -3.06 -28.90
CA GLU A 266 -7.86 -3.45 -27.49
C GLU A 266 -6.53 -4.06 -27.06
N TRP A 267 -5.93 -4.93 -27.88
CA TRP A 267 -4.62 -5.51 -27.60
C TRP A 267 -3.50 -4.46 -27.59
N LEU A 268 -3.60 -3.41 -28.42
CA LEU A 268 -2.67 -2.28 -28.40
C LEU A 268 -2.86 -1.40 -27.16
N GLU A 269 -4.09 -1.15 -26.72
CA GLU A 269 -4.37 -0.42 -25.48
C GLU A 269 -3.80 -1.16 -24.26
N ILE A 270 -3.93 -2.50 -24.24
CA ILE A 270 -3.33 -3.35 -23.21
C ILE A 270 -1.79 -3.30 -23.28
N LEU A 271 -1.22 -3.35 -24.48
CA LEU A 271 0.23 -3.19 -24.67
C LEU A 271 0.72 -1.83 -24.17
N GLY A 272 -0.02 -0.76 -24.48
CA GLY A 272 0.27 0.58 -23.99
C GLY A 272 0.23 0.65 -22.47
N ALA A 273 -0.79 0.06 -21.84
CA ALA A 273 -0.85 -0.03 -20.38
C ALA A 273 0.35 -0.77 -19.78
N ALA A 274 0.72 -1.93 -20.34
CA ALA A 274 1.86 -2.73 -19.88
C ALA A 274 3.20 -2.00 -20.02
N LEU A 275 3.42 -1.29 -21.13
CA LEU A 275 4.64 -0.50 -21.38
C LEU A 275 4.71 0.77 -20.52
N ALA A 276 3.56 1.35 -20.18
CA ALA A 276 3.45 2.54 -19.36
C ALA A 276 3.93 2.29 -17.92
N ASP A 277 3.84 1.05 -17.42
CA ASP A 277 4.25 0.70 -16.06
C ASP A 277 5.76 0.47 -15.93
N VAL A 278 6.48 0.35 -17.06
CA VAL A 278 7.93 0.19 -17.06
C VAL A 278 8.61 1.55 -16.89
N SER A 279 9.42 1.71 -15.84
CA SER A 279 10.07 2.98 -15.48
C SER A 279 11.37 3.26 -16.25
N ARG A 280 11.72 2.44 -17.25
CA ARG A 280 12.99 2.49 -17.98
C ARG A 280 12.76 2.59 -19.49
N GLU A 281 13.83 2.84 -20.22
CA GLU A 281 13.86 2.79 -21.67
C GLU A 281 13.61 1.37 -22.19
N ILE A 282 12.69 1.23 -23.15
CA ILE A 282 12.29 -0.04 -23.77
C ILE A 282 12.47 0.06 -25.27
N TYR A 283 13.08 -0.96 -25.85
CA TYR A 283 13.15 -1.14 -27.30
C TYR A 283 12.16 -2.21 -27.76
N ILE A 284 11.43 -1.92 -28.84
CA ILE A 284 10.55 -2.86 -29.51
C ILE A 284 11.10 -3.10 -30.92
N VAL A 285 11.53 -4.33 -31.23
CA VAL A 285 12.12 -4.69 -32.53
C VAL A 285 11.16 -5.58 -33.31
N LEU A 286 10.68 -5.10 -34.46
CA LEU A 286 9.62 -5.76 -35.23
C LEU A 286 10.03 -6.00 -36.68
N GLU A 287 9.78 -7.22 -37.18
CA GLU A 287 9.74 -7.50 -38.61
C GLU A 287 8.31 -7.31 -39.11
N LEU A 288 8.07 -6.32 -39.96
CA LEU A 288 6.74 -5.94 -40.42
C LEU A 288 6.02 -7.07 -41.18
N ASP A 289 6.81 -7.90 -41.87
CA ASP A 289 6.28 -9.00 -42.68
C ASP A 289 5.52 -10.05 -41.86
N ILE A 290 5.76 -10.13 -40.55
CA ILE A 290 5.06 -11.05 -39.66
C ILE A 290 3.57 -10.75 -39.63
N PHE A 291 3.23 -9.46 -39.54
CA PHE A 291 1.86 -8.98 -39.52
C PHE A 291 1.18 -9.09 -40.90
N MET A 292 1.98 -9.22 -41.97
CA MET A 292 1.52 -9.22 -43.35
C MET A 292 1.40 -10.61 -43.98
N SER A 293 1.66 -11.65 -43.21
CA SER A 293 1.71 -13.04 -43.71
C SER A 293 0.44 -13.84 -43.38
N SER A 294 -0.61 -13.20 -42.86
CA SER A 294 -1.88 -13.85 -42.50
C SER A 294 -2.98 -13.48 -43.49
N LEU A 295 -3.96 -14.39 -43.68
CA LEU A 295 -5.19 -14.11 -44.44
C LEU A 295 -6.05 -13.01 -43.79
N SER A 296 -5.83 -12.73 -42.51
CA SER A 296 -6.45 -11.64 -41.72
C SER A 296 -5.54 -10.42 -41.57
N ALA A 297 -4.52 -10.26 -42.43
CA ALA A 297 -3.58 -9.15 -42.35
C ALA A 297 -4.28 -7.79 -42.53
N PRO A 298 -3.81 -6.73 -41.84
CA PRO A 298 -4.18 -5.36 -42.17
C PRO A 298 -3.87 -5.08 -43.65
N SER A 299 -4.71 -4.26 -44.27
CA SER A 299 -4.73 -4.13 -45.73
C SER A 299 -3.47 -3.44 -46.27
N SER A 300 -2.72 -2.76 -45.39
CA SER A 300 -1.53 -1.97 -45.75
C SER A 300 -0.48 -1.90 -44.64
N ALA A 301 0.79 -1.74 -45.05
CA ALA A 301 1.93 -1.57 -44.13
C ALA A 301 1.77 -0.30 -43.28
N ASP A 302 1.10 0.68 -43.86
CA ASP A 302 0.85 1.99 -43.28
C ASP A 302 -0.12 1.91 -42.09
N GLU A 303 -1.08 0.96 -42.09
CA GLU A 303 -1.97 0.73 -40.95
C GLU A 303 -1.20 0.31 -39.69
N ILE A 304 -0.27 -0.66 -39.80
CA ILE A 304 0.51 -1.12 -38.65
C ILE A 304 1.42 0.00 -38.13
N ILE A 305 2.06 0.72 -39.04
CA ILE A 305 2.91 1.86 -38.66
C ILE A 305 2.08 2.93 -37.94
N ALA A 306 0.88 3.25 -38.44
CA ALA A 306 -0.04 4.18 -37.80
C ALA A 306 -0.48 3.70 -36.42
N LEU A 307 -0.76 2.41 -36.25
CA LEU A 307 -1.11 1.83 -34.94
C LEU A 307 0.01 2.00 -33.91
N PHE A 308 1.27 1.75 -34.28
CA PHE A 308 2.39 1.97 -33.37
C PHE A 308 2.68 3.47 -33.12
N ASN A 309 2.46 4.35 -34.10
CA ASN A 309 2.55 5.79 -33.85
C ASN A 309 1.49 6.27 -32.86
N ASN A 310 0.23 5.82 -33.00
CA ASN A 310 -0.85 6.14 -32.07
C ASN A 310 -0.52 5.64 -30.66
N LEU A 311 0.07 4.44 -30.53
CA LEU A 311 0.56 3.91 -29.26
C LEU A 311 1.59 4.84 -28.59
N LEU A 312 2.56 5.34 -29.37
CA LEU A 312 3.59 6.26 -28.85
C LEU A 312 3.00 7.63 -28.43
N GLU A 313 2.05 8.15 -29.21
CA GLU A 313 1.33 9.38 -28.86
C GLU A 313 0.52 9.20 -27.57
N GLU A 314 -0.17 8.08 -27.43
CA GLU A 314 -0.95 7.76 -26.24
C GLU A 314 -0.07 7.63 -24.99
N LEU A 315 1.08 6.97 -25.10
CA LEU A 315 2.06 6.87 -24.01
C LEU A 315 2.59 8.24 -23.59
N THR A 316 2.79 9.14 -24.57
CA THR A 316 3.22 10.52 -24.31
C THR A 316 2.13 11.31 -23.60
N ASN A 317 0.87 11.18 -24.04
CA ASN A 317 -0.29 11.84 -23.44
C ASN A 317 -0.58 11.37 -22.02
N ARG A 318 -0.31 10.10 -21.70
CA ARG A 318 -0.43 9.52 -20.35
C ARG A 318 0.60 10.09 -19.35
N GLY A 319 1.56 10.90 -19.80
CA GLY A 319 2.47 11.67 -18.95
C GLY A 319 3.45 10.83 -18.12
N LYS A 320 3.59 9.54 -18.43
CA LYS A 320 4.51 8.64 -17.71
C LYS A 320 5.93 8.75 -18.29
N LYS A 321 6.94 8.50 -17.45
CA LYS A 321 8.38 8.63 -17.80
C LYS A 321 8.94 7.51 -18.69
N SER A 322 8.09 6.58 -19.17
CA SER A 322 8.53 5.45 -20.00
C SER A 322 8.95 5.96 -21.39
N ILE A 323 10.16 5.61 -21.83
CA ILE A 323 10.68 5.94 -23.16
C ILE A 323 10.63 4.68 -24.00
N VAL A 324 9.78 4.67 -25.03
CA VAL A 324 9.59 3.52 -25.91
C VAL A 324 10.16 3.81 -27.29
N LYS A 325 11.13 2.99 -27.72
CA LYS A 325 11.78 3.09 -29.03
C LYS A 325 11.37 1.91 -29.90
N VAL A 326 10.68 2.18 -31.00
CA VAL A 326 10.17 1.14 -31.90
C VAL A 326 11.04 1.10 -33.16
N LEU A 327 11.68 -0.03 -33.43
CA LEU A 327 12.42 -0.30 -34.65
C LEU A 327 11.63 -1.30 -35.51
N ILE A 328 11.12 -0.82 -36.65
CA ILE A 328 10.38 -1.64 -37.60
C ILE A 328 11.25 -1.90 -38.82
N VAL A 329 11.34 -3.16 -39.23
CA VAL A 329 12.13 -3.63 -40.37
C VAL A 329 11.18 -4.21 -41.42
N THR A 330 11.26 -3.72 -42.67
CA THR A 330 10.40 -4.19 -43.77
C THR A 330 11.13 -4.29 -45.11
N ASN A 331 10.83 -5.35 -45.88
CA ASN A 331 11.31 -5.51 -47.26
C ASN A 331 10.27 -5.11 -48.32
N LYS A 332 9.07 -4.71 -47.89
CA LYS A 332 7.97 -4.28 -48.77
C LYS A 332 7.95 -2.76 -48.88
N CYS A 333 7.59 -2.27 -50.05
CA CYS A 333 7.45 -0.83 -50.31
C CYS A 333 6.21 -0.31 -49.58
N ALA A 334 6.37 0.11 -48.32
CA ALA A 334 5.36 0.93 -47.64
C ALA A 334 5.38 2.33 -48.27
N THR A 335 4.23 2.83 -48.71
CA THR A 335 4.10 4.20 -49.23
C THR A 335 4.45 5.18 -48.12
N ALA A 336 5.62 5.82 -48.21
CA ALA A 336 6.05 6.83 -47.27
C ALA A 336 5.16 8.08 -47.38
N LYS A 337 4.00 8.06 -46.72
CA LYS A 337 3.09 9.21 -46.66
C LYS A 337 2.55 9.47 -45.26
N ALA A 338 3.39 9.30 -44.24
CA ALA A 338 3.30 10.01 -42.97
C ALA A 338 4.50 9.58 -42.13
N LEU A 339 5.49 10.44 -41.94
CA LEU A 339 6.46 10.42 -40.82
C LEU A 339 7.53 11.50 -41.06
N GLN A 340 7.07 12.71 -41.37
CA GLN A 340 7.81 13.94 -41.05
C GLN A 340 6.81 14.81 -40.30
N LYS A 341 6.81 14.73 -38.97
CA LYS A 341 6.42 15.86 -38.14
C LYS A 341 7.08 15.72 -36.75
N ALA A 342 8.06 16.63 -36.60
CA ALA A 342 8.63 17.25 -35.40
C ALA A 342 9.05 16.37 -34.21
#